data_AF-A0A9P8FBE2-F1
#
_entry.id   AF-A0A9P8FBE2-F1
#
_cell.length_a   1.000
_cell.length_b   1.000
_cell.length_c   1.000
_cell.angle_alpha   90.00
_cell.angle_beta   90.00
_cell.angle_gamma   90.00
#
_symmetry.space_group_name_H-M   'P 1'
#
loop_
_entity.id
_entity.type
_entity.pdbx_description
1 polymer ?
#
loop_
_entity_poly.entity_id
_entity_poly.type
_entity_poly.pdbx_seq_one_letter_code
_entity_poly.pdbx_strand_id
1 'polypeptide(L)'
;MANMATEASRPLTNGTGPESKMSEPIQFSMPLPNAPGSRIHTHLTILATSILLFCTSTTAEFSSSAIPPLGSFVYAMPDRYNSSAPLSTPLYTLPSSLDFADRLAKTLARRTNLPVQVGSSV
;
A
#
# COMPACT_ATOMS: atom_id res chain seq x y z
N MET A 1 38.60 32.72 26.57
CA MET A 1 38.47 32.05 25.27
C MET A 1 37.39 30.99 25.44
N ALA A 2 36.12 31.36 25.19
CA ALA A 2 34.95 30.55 25.50
C ALA A 2 34.37 29.99 24.20
N ASN A 3 34.25 28.66 24.12
CA ASN A 3 33.80 27.95 22.92
C ASN A 3 32.29 28.15 22.72
N MET A 4 31.96 28.71 21.56
CA MET A 4 30.61 28.93 21.05
C MET A 4 30.09 27.59 20.51
N ALA A 5 29.20 26.92 21.24
CA ALA A 5 28.53 25.71 20.77
C ALA A 5 27.51 26.10 19.70
N THR A 6 27.78 25.71 18.46
CA THR A 6 26.87 25.84 17.33
C THR A 6 25.74 24.82 17.48
N GLU A 7 24.54 25.26 17.86
CA GLU A 7 23.32 24.45 17.73
C GLU A 7 23.03 24.22 16.24
N ALA A 8 23.31 23.02 15.75
CA ALA A 8 22.91 22.59 14.42
C ALA A 8 21.38 22.37 14.40
N SER A 9 20.66 23.18 13.64
CA SER A 9 19.23 23.03 13.39
C SER A 9 18.97 21.67 12.71
N ARG A 10 18.25 20.78 13.40
CA ARG A 10 17.82 19.51 12.81
C ARG A 10 16.81 19.79 11.69
N PRO A 11 16.94 19.14 10.51
CA PRO A 11 15.97 19.29 9.45
C PRO A 11 14.62 18.77 9.91
N LEU A 12 13.58 19.61 9.82
CA LEU A 12 12.20 19.22 10.08
C LEU A 12 11.73 18.33 8.93
N THR A 13 11.90 17.02 9.05
CA THR A 13 11.33 16.06 8.10
C THR A 13 9.82 15.95 8.34
N ASN A 14 9.03 16.35 7.35
CA ASN A 14 7.58 16.17 7.35
C ASN A 14 7.25 14.68 7.53
N GLY A 15 6.46 14.33 8.55
CA GLY A 15 6.04 12.94 8.84
C GLY A 15 6.47 12.38 10.19
N THR A 16 7.30 13.09 10.95
CA THR A 16 7.62 12.74 12.35
C THR A 16 6.55 13.29 13.30
N GLY A 17 5.33 12.75 13.19
CA GLY A 17 4.36 12.83 14.28
C GLY A 17 4.88 12.07 15.51
N PRO A 18 4.29 12.26 16.71
CA PRO A 18 4.69 11.52 17.90
C PRO A 18 4.72 10.04 17.55
N GLU A 19 5.81 9.37 17.91
CA GLU A 19 6.19 8.02 17.52
C GLU A 19 5.08 7.01 17.86
N SER A 20 4.03 6.97 17.04
CA SER A 20 3.15 5.84 16.97
C SER A 20 4.05 4.72 16.51
N LYS A 21 4.29 3.72 17.37
CA LYS A 21 4.98 2.48 16.99
C LYS A 21 4.32 1.99 15.71
N MET A 22 4.87 2.36 14.55
CA MET A 22 4.33 1.91 13.28
C MET A 22 4.56 0.41 13.32
N SER A 23 3.45 -0.33 13.38
CA SER A 23 3.53 -1.78 13.34
C SER A 23 4.32 -2.17 12.11
N GLU A 24 5.29 -3.08 12.29
CA GLU A 24 6.05 -3.62 11.18
C GLU A 24 5.06 -4.11 10.10
N PRO A 25 5.32 -3.85 8.80
CA PRO A 25 4.45 -4.30 7.74
C PRO A 25 4.25 -5.81 7.81
N ILE A 26 3.00 -6.25 7.79
CA ILE A 26 2.64 -7.67 7.75
C ILE A 26 2.87 -8.16 6.33
N GLN A 27 3.82 -9.09 6.17
CA GLN A 27 4.20 -9.64 4.87
C GLN A 27 3.80 -11.10 4.78
N PHE A 28 3.16 -11.48 3.67
CA PHE A 28 2.86 -12.88 3.39
C PHE A 28 2.85 -13.16 1.89
N SER A 29 3.02 -14.43 1.56
CA SER A 29 3.01 -14.92 0.19
C SER A 29 2.19 -16.19 0.09
N MET A 30 1.34 -16.29 -0.92
CA MET A 30 0.50 -17.47 -1.15
C MET A 30 0.39 -17.81 -2.64
N PRO A 31 0.20 -19.09 -3.00
CA PRO A 31 -0.05 -19.47 -4.39
C PRO A 31 -1.41 -18.93 -4.86
N LEU A 32 -1.48 -18.54 -6.14
CA LEU A 32 -2.74 -18.10 -6.75
C LEU A 32 -3.58 -19.31 -7.15
N PRO A 33 -4.86 -19.40 -6.71
CA PRO A 33 -5.68 -20.59 -6.91
C PRO A 33 -5.98 -20.87 -8.39
N ASN A 34 -6.09 -19.81 -9.20
CA ASN A 34 -6.44 -19.91 -10.62
C ASN A 34 -5.24 -19.68 -11.57
N ALA A 35 -4.02 -19.64 -11.05
CA ALA A 35 -2.79 -19.45 -11.83
C ALA A 35 -1.67 -20.36 -11.30
N PRO A 36 -1.60 -21.63 -11.75
CA PRO A 36 -0.58 -22.58 -11.33
C PRO A 36 0.83 -22.04 -11.59
N GLY A 37 1.73 -22.19 -10.61
CA GLY A 37 3.10 -21.66 -10.70
C GLY A 37 3.22 -20.16 -10.40
N SER A 38 2.11 -19.46 -10.14
CA SER A 38 2.11 -18.06 -9.73
C SER A 38 1.88 -17.89 -8.24
N ARG A 39 2.53 -16.88 -7.66
CA ARG A 39 2.37 -16.48 -6.26
C ARG A 39 2.00 -15.00 -6.17
N ILE A 40 1.17 -14.67 -5.21
CA ILE A 40 0.93 -13.29 -4.79
C ILE A 40 1.70 -13.02 -3.50
N HIS A 41 2.46 -11.93 -3.50
CA HIS A 41 3.16 -11.38 -2.36
C HIS A 41 2.42 -10.14 -1.90
N THR A 42 2.22 -10.00 -0.61
CA THR A 42 1.38 -8.95 -0.06
C THR A 42 2.07 -8.31 1.13
N HIS A 43 2.19 -6.98 1.09
CA HIS A 43 2.77 -6.16 2.15
C HIS A 43 1.66 -5.25 2.68
N LEU A 44 1.22 -5.50 3.91
CA LEU A 44 0.13 -4.80 4.56
C LEU A 44 0.68 -3.93 5.70
N THR A 45 0.51 -2.62 5.57
CA THR A 45 0.82 -1.64 6.62
C THR A 45 -0.49 -1.06 7.17
N ILE A 46 -0.73 -1.26 8.46
CA ILE A 46 -1.88 -0.68 9.15
C ILE A 46 -1.43 0.61 9.82
N LEU A 47 -2.00 1.74 9.40
CA LEU A 47 -1.74 3.05 9.96
C LEU A 47 -2.85 3.42 10.96
N ALA A 48 -2.66 4.53 11.68
CA ALA A 48 -3.62 4.97 12.70
C ALA A 48 -5.02 5.26 12.14
N THR A 49 -5.11 5.71 10.88
CA THR A 49 -6.36 6.17 10.25
C THR A 49 -6.60 5.58 8.86
N SER A 50 -5.74 4.68 8.40
CA SER A 50 -5.83 4.11 7.05
C SER A 50 -5.05 2.80 6.94
N ILE A 51 -5.24 2.11 5.82
CA ILE A 51 -4.51 0.89 5.48
C ILE A 51 -3.76 1.13 4.18
N LEU A 52 -2.50 0.70 4.13
CA LEU A 52 -1.69 0.69 2.92
C LEU A 52 -1.37 -0.76 2.56
N LEU A 53 -1.71 -1.16 1.34
CA LEU A 53 -1.52 -2.50 0.83
C LEU A 53 -0.73 -2.46 -0.48
N PHE A 54 0.33 -3.25 -0.56
CA PHE A 54 1.01 -3.54 -1.82
C PHE A 54 0.88 -5.01 -2.15
N CYS A 55 0.46 -5.30 -3.37
CA CYS A 55 0.33 -6.66 -3.90
C CYS A 55 1.18 -6.82 -5.15
N THR A 56 2.03 -7.85 -5.18
CA THR A 56 2.88 -8.17 -6.31
C THR A 56 2.66 -9.62 -6.74
N SER A 57 2.39 -9.85 -8.02
CA SER A 57 2.33 -11.20 -8.60
C SER A 57 3.74 -11.61 -9.09
N THR A 58 4.06 -12.89 -9.01
CA THR A 58 5.28 -13.46 -9.60
C THR A 58 4.95 -14.82 -10.19
N THR A 59 5.59 -15.17 -11.30
CA THR A 59 5.55 -16.50 -11.92
C THR A 59 6.86 -17.23 -11.69
N ALA A 60 6.90 -18.56 -11.88
CA ALA A 60 8.13 -19.34 -11.77
C ALA A 60 9.25 -18.91 -12.73
N GLU A 61 8.89 -18.25 -13.84
CA GLU A 61 9.81 -17.73 -14.84
C GLU A 61 10.41 -16.36 -14.46
N PHE A 62 9.87 -15.72 -13.41
CA PHE A 62 10.30 -14.40 -12.98
C PHE A 62 11.67 -14.50 -12.32
N SER A 63 12.70 -13.96 -12.98
CA SER A 63 14.06 -13.93 -12.45
C SER A 63 14.10 -13.11 -11.16
N SER A 64 14.70 -13.67 -10.09
CA SER A 64 14.83 -13.04 -8.77
C SER A 64 15.53 -11.67 -8.76
N SER A 65 16.15 -11.26 -9.86
CA SER A 65 16.91 -10.01 -9.98
C SER A 65 16.14 -8.88 -10.65
N ALA A 66 14.94 -9.13 -11.19
CA ALA A 66 14.12 -8.10 -11.81
C ALA A 66 13.27 -7.41 -10.74
N ILE A 67 13.34 -6.07 -10.66
CA ILE A 67 12.44 -5.28 -9.82
C ILE A 67 11.07 -5.26 -10.51
N PRO A 68 10.00 -5.74 -9.86
CA PRO A 68 8.66 -5.71 -10.44
C PRO A 68 8.25 -4.27 -10.77
N PRO A 69 7.67 -4.00 -11.95
CA PRO A 69 7.25 -2.65 -12.31
C PRO A 69 6.15 -2.16 -11.35
N LEU A 70 6.12 -0.86 -11.07
CA LEU A 70 5.01 -0.26 -10.35
C LEU A 70 3.76 -0.31 -11.24
N GLY A 71 2.76 -1.10 -10.85
CA GLY A 71 1.44 -1.07 -11.48
C GLY A 71 0.54 -0.01 -10.85
N SER A 72 -0.77 -0.19 -10.91
CA SER A 72 -1.75 0.81 -10.49
C SER A 72 -1.71 1.08 -8.99
N PHE A 73 -1.93 2.34 -8.62
CA PHE A 73 -2.09 2.79 -7.24
C PHE A 73 -3.43 3.49 -7.08
N VAL A 74 -4.28 2.97 -6.20
CA VAL A 74 -5.67 3.43 -6.02
C VAL A 74 -5.93 3.75 -4.56
N TYR A 75 -6.61 4.87 -4.31
CA TYR A 75 -7.16 5.21 -3.02
C TYR A 75 -8.65 4.90 -2.99
N ALA A 76 -9.15 4.32 -1.90
CA ALA A 76 -10.56 4.15 -1.65
C ALA A 76 -10.93 4.54 -0.22
N MET A 77 -12.15 5.02 -0.02
CA MET A 77 -12.67 5.33 1.30
C MET A 77 -14.14 4.88 1.42
N PRO A 78 -14.60 4.52 2.63
CA PRO A 78 -16.00 4.20 2.85
C PRO A 78 -16.88 5.43 2.58
N ASP A 79 -17.98 5.23 1.88
CA ASP A 79 -19.02 6.24 1.78
C ASP A 79 -19.87 6.21 3.06
N ARG A 80 -20.01 7.38 3.70
CA ARG A 80 -20.78 7.54 4.94
C ARG A 80 -22.28 7.44 4.71
N TYR A 81 -22.75 7.71 3.49
CA TYR A 81 -24.16 7.65 3.12
C TYR A 81 -24.54 6.28 2.54
N ASN A 82 -23.61 5.58 1.89
CA ASN A 82 -23.82 4.26 1.33
C ASN A 82 -22.64 3.31 1.62
N SER A 83 -22.73 2.57 2.72
CA SER A 83 -21.67 1.63 3.14
C SER A 83 -21.43 0.48 2.15
N SER A 84 -22.35 0.22 1.20
CA SER A 84 -22.16 -0.82 0.18
C SER A 84 -21.28 -0.37 -1.00
N ALA A 85 -21.14 0.94 -1.21
CA ALA A 85 -20.49 1.54 -2.37
C ALA A 85 -19.37 2.52 -1.97
N PRO A 86 -18.16 2.02 -1.62
CA PRO A 86 -17.01 2.87 -1.33
C PRO A 86 -16.60 3.72 -2.54
N LEU A 87 -16.16 4.94 -2.25
CA LEU A 87 -15.60 5.87 -3.23
C LEU A 87 -14.15 5.47 -3.53
N SER A 88 -13.74 5.53 -4.80
CA SER A 88 -12.35 5.30 -5.18
C SER A 88 -11.83 6.35 -6.16
N THR A 89 -10.52 6.59 -6.07
CA THR A 89 -9.79 7.51 -6.93
C THR A 89 -8.47 6.85 -7.31
N PRO A 90 -8.25 6.55 -8.61
CA PRO A 90 -6.95 6.08 -9.06
C PRO A 90 -5.94 7.24 -9.01
N LEU A 91 -4.82 7.01 -8.33
CA LEU A 91 -3.72 7.97 -8.19
C LEU A 91 -2.61 7.72 -9.21
N TYR A 92 -2.43 6.46 -9.60
CA TYR A 92 -1.58 6.05 -10.71
C TYR A 92 -2.26 4.92 -11.47
N THR A 93 -2.30 5.04 -12.80
CA THR A 93 -3.05 4.15 -13.68
C THR A 93 -2.11 3.36 -14.59
N LEU A 94 -2.10 2.04 -14.42
CA LEU A 94 -1.59 1.11 -15.42
C LEU A 94 -2.76 0.23 -15.87
N PRO A 95 -3.15 0.25 -17.16
CA PRO A 95 -4.36 -0.42 -17.63
C PRO A 95 -4.45 -1.91 -17.28
N SER A 96 -3.33 -2.64 -17.25
CA SER A 96 -3.30 -4.07 -16.94
C SER A 96 -3.67 -4.42 -15.49
N SER A 97 -3.48 -3.48 -14.55
CA SER A 97 -3.65 -3.72 -13.11
C SER A 97 -4.72 -2.86 -12.44
N LEU A 98 -5.32 -1.92 -13.17
CA LEU A 98 -6.27 -0.94 -12.61
C LEU A 98 -7.51 -1.60 -12.02
N ASP A 99 -8.17 -2.49 -12.76
CA ASP A 99 -9.40 -3.16 -12.31
C ASP A 99 -9.16 -3.98 -11.04
N PHE A 100 -7.99 -4.63 -10.95
CA PHE A 100 -7.59 -5.37 -9.76
C PHE A 100 -7.41 -4.45 -8.56
N ALA A 101 -6.61 -3.38 -8.71
CA ALA A 101 -6.34 -2.43 -7.63
C ALA A 101 -7.62 -1.74 -7.14
N ASP A 102 -8.49 -1.31 -8.06
CA ASP A 102 -9.72 -0.61 -7.74
C ASP A 102 -10.72 -1.50 -7.00
N ARG A 103 -10.94 -2.74 -7.48
CA ARG A 103 -11.80 -3.72 -6.81
C ARG A 103 -11.26 -4.09 -5.43
N LEU A 104 -9.96 -4.27 -5.30
CA LEU A 104 -9.33 -4.60 -4.03
C LEU A 104 -9.43 -3.44 -3.02
N ALA A 105 -9.16 -2.21 -3.45
CA ALA A 105 -9.28 -1.01 -2.63
C ALA A 105 -10.71 -0.82 -2.12
N LYS A 106 -11.71 -0.90 -3.01
CA LYS A 106 -13.13 -0.83 -2.63
C LYS A 106 -13.51 -1.95 -1.68
N THR A 107 -13.11 -3.18 -1.95
CA THR A 107 -13.45 -4.33 -1.10
C THR A 107 -12.89 -4.16 0.30
N LEU A 108 -11.63 -3.72 0.43
CA LEU A 108 -11.02 -3.47 1.73
C LEU A 108 -11.68 -2.30 2.45
N ALA A 109 -11.88 -1.17 1.78
CA ALA A 109 -12.55 0.00 2.37
C ALA A 109 -13.95 -0.36 2.89
N ARG A 110 -14.70 -1.21 2.16
CA ARG A 110 -16.00 -1.73 2.59
C ARG A 110 -15.91 -2.61 3.83
N ARG A 111 -14.89 -3.48 3.88
CA ARG A 111 -14.73 -4.48 4.95
C ARG A 111 -14.16 -3.90 6.23
N THR A 112 -13.26 -2.93 6.13
CA THR A 112 -12.57 -2.33 7.28
C THR A 112 -13.22 -1.04 7.74
N ASN A 113 -14.08 -0.43 6.92
CA ASN A 113 -14.65 0.90 7.15
C ASN A 113 -13.57 1.98 7.41
N LEU A 114 -12.41 1.80 6.79
CA LEU A 114 -11.27 2.72 6.84
C LEU A 114 -10.85 3.11 5.42
N PRO A 115 -10.23 4.28 5.23
CA PRO A 115 -9.51 4.59 4.00
C PRO A 115 -8.43 3.55 3.70
N VAL A 116 -8.31 3.16 2.43
CA VAL A 116 -7.35 2.16 1.96
C VAL A 116 -6.62 2.66 0.73
N GLN A 117 -5.31 2.53 0.73
CA GLN A 117 -4.43 2.72 -0.41
C GLN A 117 -3.95 1.36 -0.89
N VAL A 118 -4.12 1.07 -2.18
CA VAL A 118 -3.71 -0.21 -2.78
C VAL A 118 -2.77 0.06 -3.94
N GLY A 119 -1.55 -0.44 -3.84
CA GLY A 119 -0.62 -0.61 -4.93
C GLY A 119 -0.65 -2.03 -5.47
N SER A 120 -0.60 -2.16 -6.78
CA SER A 120 -0.57 -3.45 -7.46
C SER A 120 0.60 -3.51 -8.43
N SER A 121 1.18 -4.69 -8.59
CA SER A 121 2.17 -5.05 -9.60
C SER A 121 1.82 -6.47 -10.04
N VAL A 122 0.85 -6.59 -10.95
CA VAL A 122 0.22 -7.87 -11.32
C VAL A 122 0.45 -8.26 -12.76
#